data_AF-A0A5C8A2F2-F1
#
_entry.id   AF-A0A5C8A2F2-F1
#
_cell.length_a   1.000
_cell.length_b   1.000
_cell.length_c   1.000
_cell.angle_alpha   90.00
_cell.angle_beta   90.00
_cell.angle_gamma   90.00
#
_symmetry.space_group_name_H-M   'P 1'
#
loop_
_entity.id
_entity.type
_entity.pdbx_description
1 polymer ?
#
loop_
_entity_poly.entity_id
_entity_poly.type
_entity_poly.pdbx_seq_one_letter_code
_entity_poly.pdbx_strand_id
1 'polypeptide(L)' 'VHGEYNKGGDEIWFSVWTGNKTEPSAIVVVDDKTRTVKTVIKDPRLVTPTGKFNVYNTQHDVY' A
#
# COMPACT_ATOMS: atom_id res chain seq x y z
N VAL A 1 1.63 9.53 6.47
CA VAL A 1 1.41 8.59 5.35
C VAL A 1 1.98 7.24 5.78
N HIS A 2 1.23 6.14 5.63
CA HIS A 2 1.66 4.79 6.02
C HIS A 2 2.12 4.00 4.79
N GLY A 3 3.43 4.00 4.54
CA GLY A 3 4.07 3.14 3.55
C GLY A 3 4.44 1.80 4.18
N GLU A 4 4.24 0.70 3.46
CA GLU A 4 4.57 -0.65 3.93
C GLU A 4 5.36 -1.38 2.83
N TYR A 5 6.50 -1.96 3.18
CA TYR A 5 7.28 -2.76 2.25
C TYR A 5 6.71 -4.17 2.09
N ASN A 6 6.93 -4.78 0.93
CA ASN A 6 6.77 -6.22 0.79
C ASN A 6 7.94 -6.97 1.48
N LYS A 7 7.89 -8.32 1.50
CA LYS A 7 8.96 -9.14 2.09
C LYS A 7 10.30 -9.01 1.35
N GLY A 8 10.26 -8.74 0.05
CA GLY A 8 11.46 -8.60 -0.79
C GLY A 8 12.19 -7.27 -0.60
N GLY A 9 11.54 -6.28 0.03
CA GLY A 9 12.07 -4.93 0.15
C GLY A 9 12.18 -4.18 -1.18
N ASP A 10 11.55 -4.67 -2.25
CA ASP A 10 11.62 -4.08 -3.60
C ASP A 10 10.33 -3.37 -4.02
N GLU A 11 9.28 -3.48 -3.21
CA GLU A 11 8.02 -2.77 -3.40
C GLU A 11 7.61 -2.04 -2.13
N ILE A 12 7.16 -0.79 -2.28
CA ILE A 12 6.53 -0.01 -1.21
C ILE A 12 5.07 0.31 -1.55
N TRP A 13 4.19 0.10 -0.58
CA TRP A 13 2.74 0.12 -0.78
C TRP A 13 2.13 1.29 -0.01
N PHE A 14 1.33 2.10 -0.70
CA PHE A 14 0.66 3.27 -0.13
C PHE A 14 -0.85 3.15 -0.26
N SER A 15 -1.59 3.47 0.81
CA SER A 15 -3.03 3.63 0.72
C SER A 15 -3.35 5.05 0.26
N VAL A 16 -4.15 5.16 -0.80
CA VAL A 16 -4.72 6.42 -1.26
C VAL A 16 -6.17 6.47 -0.81
N TRP A 17 -6.43 7.37 0.13
CA TRP A 17 -7.76 7.66 0.64
C TRP A 17 -8.16 9.07 0.21
N THR A 18 -9.35 9.18 -0.40
CA THR A 18 -9.92 10.40 -0.95
C THR A 18 -10.74 11.21 0.07
N GLY A 19 -10.78 10.82 1.35
CA GLY A 19 -11.45 11.57 2.41
C GLY A 19 -12.98 11.41 2.43
N ASN A 20 -13.62 11.36 1.27
CA ASN A 20 -15.04 11.08 1.12
C ASN A 20 -15.29 9.59 0.82
N LYS A 21 -16.40 9.01 1.30
CA LYS A 21 -16.75 7.60 1.05
C LYS A 21 -17.31 7.35 -0.36
N THR A 22 -17.34 8.39 -1.19
CA THR A 22 -17.96 8.41 -2.52
C THR A 22 -16.94 8.18 -3.64
N GLU A 23 -15.70 8.57 -3.45
CA GLU A 23 -14.64 8.34 -4.43
C GLU A 23 -13.93 6.99 -4.19
N PRO A 24 -13.58 6.26 -5.26
CA PRO A 24 -12.89 4.98 -5.13
C PRO A 24 -11.50 5.15 -4.49
N SER A 25 -11.27 4.45 -3.39
CA SER A 25 -9.93 4.34 -2.80
C SER A 25 -9.04 3.39 -3.59
N ALA A 26 -7.73 3.45 -3.35
CA ALA A 26 -6.78 2.56 -4.00
C ALA A 26 -5.60 2.22 -3.08
N ILE A 27 -4.90 1.13 -3.39
CA ILE A 27 -3.54 0.89 -2.90
C ILE A 27 -2.60 1.02 -4.10
N VAL A 28 -1.62 1.90 -3.99
CA VAL A 28 -0.60 2.11 -5.02
C VAL A 28 0.66 1.38 -4.59
N VAL A 29 1.15 0.50 -5.46
CA VAL A 29 2.41 -0.21 -5.28
C VAL A 29 3.46 0.46 -6.17
N VAL A 30 4.57 0.83 -5.57
CA VAL A 30 5.69 1.51 -6.22
C VAL A 30 6.89 0.56 -6.21
N ASP A 31 7.59 0.48 -7.34
CA ASP A 31 8.91 -0.14 -7.40
C ASP A 31 9.91 0.75 -6.67
N ASP A 32 10.54 0.24 -5.62
CA ASP A 32 11.40 1.05 -4.75
C ASP A 32 12.66 1.55 -5.47
N LYS A 33 13.21 0.73 -6.37
CA LYS A 33 14.46 1.04 -7.08
C LYS A 33 14.27 2.15 -8.10
N THR A 34 13.21 2.05 -8.90
CA THR A 34 12.94 3.02 -9.98
C THR A 34 12.06 4.17 -9.53
N ARG A 35 11.36 4.04 -8.40
CA ARG A 35 10.36 4.99 -7.88
C ARG A 35 9.20 5.21 -8.85
N THR A 36 8.87 4.19 -9.64
CA THR A 36 7.75 4.22 -10.58
C THR A 36 6.58 3.39 -10.09
N VAL A 37 5.35 3.78 -10.46
CA VAL A 37 4.14 3.00 -10.15
C VAL A 37 4.23 1.65 -10.85
N LYS A 38 4.20 0.58 -10.06
CA LYS A 38 4.20 -0.80 -10.55
C LYS A 38 2.79 -1.32 -10.76
N THR A 39 1.90 -1.07 -9.79
CA THR A 39 0.49 -1.43 -9.90
C THR A 39 -0.40 -0.55 -9.04
N VAL A 40 -1.68 -0.50 -9.40
CA VAL A 40 -2.73 0.19 -8.63
C VAL A 40 -3.85 -0.81 -8.37
N ILE A 41 -4.04 -1.16 -7.11
CA ILE A 41 -5.08 -2.08 -6.65
C ILE A 41 -6.34 -1.26 -6.38
N LYS A 42 -7.40 -1.56 -7.14
CA LYS A 42 -8.74 -0.99 -6.97
C LYS A 42 -9.72 -2.13 -6.83
N ASP A 43 -10.63 -2.01 -5.86
CA ASP A 43 -11.70 -2.98 -5.66
C ASP A 43 -12.89 -2.26 -5.01
N PRO A 44 -14.15 -2.54 -5.41
CA PRO A 44 -15.32 -1.96 -4.75
C PRO A 44 -15.39 -2.23 -3.25
N ARG A 45 -14.77 -3.30 -2.76
CA ARG A 45 -14.68 -3.66 -1.34
C ARG A 45 -13.60 -2.85 -0.59
N LEU A 46 -12.72 -2.16 -1.31
CA LEU A 46 -11.64 -1.38 -0.73
C LEU A 46 -12.14 -0.02 -0.24
N VAL A 47 -12.87 -0.03 0.88
CA VAL A 47 -13.41 1.17 1.52
C VAL A 47 -12.42 1.68 2.56
N THR A 48 -11.96 2.94 2.42
CA THR A 48 -11.12 3.63 3.40
C THR A 48 -9.87 2.83 3.86
N PRO A 49 -9.00 2.38 2.94
CA PRO A 49 -7.80 1.63 3.30
C PRO A 49 -6.81 2.52 4.07
N THR A 50 -6.34 2.06 5.24
CA THR A 50 -5.42 2.83 6.10
C THR A 50 -4.15 2.03 6.39
N GLY A 51 -4.15 1.21 7.43
CA GLY A 51 -3.05 0.32 7.81
C GLY A 51 -2.88 -0.83 6.83
N LYS A 52 -1.62 -1.18 6.55
CA LYS A 52 -1.23 -2.34 5.74
C LYS A 52 -0.04 -2.95 6.47
N PHE A 53 -0.09 -4.25 6.73
CA PHE A 53 0.92 -4.94 7.53
C PHE A 53 1.41 -6.14 6.74
N ASN A 54 2.66 -6.11 6.28
CA ASN A 54 3.29 -7.27 5.69
C ASN A 54 3.58 -8.28 6.79
N VAL A 55 3.10 -9.51 6.60
CA VAL A 55 3.18 -10.57 7.62
C VAL A 55 4.61 -10.79 8.10
N TYR A 56 5.59 -10.89 7.19
CA TYR A 56 6.99 -11.13 7.57
C TYR A 56 7.59 -9.93 8.28
N ASN A 57 7.39 -8.73 7.71
CA ASN A 57 7.98 -7.51 8.26
C ASN A 57 7.41 -7.22 9.66
N THR A 58 6.11 -7.39 9.86
CA THR A 58 5.46 -7.21 11.16
C THR A 58 5.86 -8.30 12.16
N GLN A 59 5.99 -9.56 11.72
CA GLN A 59 6.41 -10.65 12.62
C GLN A 59 7.84 -10.48 13.14
N HIS A 60 8.72 -9.89 12.33
CA HIS A 60 10.15 -9.77 12.61
C HIS A 60 10.60 -8.33 12.93
N ASP A 61 9.66 -7.41 13.15
CA ASP A 61 9.93 -5.99 13.41
C ASP A 61 10.88 -5.33 12.39
N VAL A 62 10.67 -5.60 11.10
CA VAL A 62 11.42 -4.99 9.98
C VAL A 62 10.64 -3.78 9.45
N TYR A 63 11.25 -2.59 9.45
CA TYR A 63 10.62 -1.33 9.05
C TYR A 63 11.56 -0.39 8.30
#